data_AF-A0A9P6E2G2-F1
#
_entry.id   AF-A0A9P6E2G2-F1
#
_cell.length_a   1.000
_cell.length_b   1.000
_cell.length_c   1.000
_cell.angle_alpha   90.00
_cell.angle_beta   90.00
_cell.angle_gamma   90.00
#
_symmetry.space_group_name_H-M   'P 1'
#
loop_
_entity.id
_entity.type
_entity.pdbx_description
1 polymer ?
#
loop_
_entity_poly.entity_id
_entity_poly.type
_entity_poly.pdbx_seq_one_letter_code
_entity_poly.pdbx_strand_id
1 'polypeptide(L)'
;HVRLEDLFLSDDARCVRGLVIVRNLAFVKWVAARFTMDRWQTTSEVTARYVGSLQDGAYDRFEFNIRLIDYLSKIWDRTLHLAIRYSCEGHAESWDSNSGQNYIVVFRRKNIKKTRVAQDTDEEDEDHVR
;
A
#
# COMPACT_ATOMS: atom_id res chain seq x y z
N HIS A 1 16.10 0.47 -13.10
CA HIS A 1 16.26 1.89 -12.73
C HIS A 1 15.24 2.37 -11.71
N VAL A 2 14.11 1.69 -11.59
CA VAL A 2 13.08 1.91 -10.57
C VAL A 2 12.77 0.55 -9.92
N ARG A 3 12.41 0.55 -8.63
CA ARG A 3 11.86 -0.60 -7.94
C ARG A 3 10.85 -0.20 -6.87
N LEU A 4 9.80 -0.99 -6.68
CA LEU A 4 9.00 -0.92 -5.45
C LEU A 4 9.83 -1.47 -4.28
N GLU A 5 9.97 -0.68 -3.22
CA GLU A 5 10.69 -1.06 -2.00
C GLU A 5 9.75 -1.70 -0.99
N ASP A 6 8.62 -1.06 -0.72
CA ASP A 6 7.65 -1.51 0.27
C ASP A 6 6.23 -1.09 -0.10
N LEU A 7 5.24 -1.80 0.43
CA LEU A 7 3.82 -1.55 0.23
C LEU A 7 3.04 -1.90 1.49
N PHE A 8 2.28 -0.93 1.99
CA PHE A 8 1.55 -1.08 3.24
C PHE A 8 0.19 -0.40 3.18
N LEU A 9 -0.74 -0.94 3.98
CA LEU A 9 -2.07 -0.39 4.16
C LEU A 9 -2.03 0.63 5.32
N SER A 10 -2.70 1.76 5.16
CA SER A 10 -2.85 2.73 6.26
C SER A 10 -3.63 2.14 7.43
N ASP A 11 -3.44 2.69 8.64
CA ASP A 11 -4.08 2.20 9.87
C ASP A 11 -5.61 2.22 9.78
N ASP A 12 -6.17 3.22 9.08
CA ASP A 12 -7.61 3.34 8.82
C ASP A 12 -8.11 2.47 7.65
N ALA A 13 -7.22 1.71 7.02
CA ALA A 13 -7.46 0.88 5.84
C ALA A 13 -8.05 1.62 4.63
N ARG A 14 -7.83 2.94 4.51
CA ARG A 14 -8.36 3.76 3.41
C ARG A 14 -7.36 4.08 2.32
N CYS A 15 -6.07 3.82 2.54
CA CYS A 15 -5.01 4.10 1.58
C CYS A 15 -4.03 2.93 1.48
N VAL A 16 -3.63 2.57 0.26
CA VAL A 16 -2.41 1.79 0.03
C VAL A 16 -1.28 2.76 -0.22
N ARG A 17 -0.25 2.71 0.62
CA ARG A 17 0.95 3.53 0.50
C ARG A 17 2.10 2.64 0.05
N GLY A 18 2.92 3.16 -0.86
CA GLY A 18 4.07 2.44 -1.37
C GLY A 18 5.30 3.32 -1.46
N LEU A 19 6.44 2.72 -1.12
CA LEU A 19 7.76 3.33 -1.23
C LEU A 19 8.45 2.81 -2.48
N VAL A 20 9.05 3.73 -3.24
CA VAL A 20 9.71 3.45 -4.51
C VAL A 20 11.13 3.97 -4.43
N ILE A 21 12.09 3.17 -4.86
CA ILE A 21 13.47 3.61 -5.05
C ILE A 21 13.73 3.79 -6.55
N VAL A 22 14.25 4.96 -6.93
CA VAL A 22 14.71 5.25 -8.29
C VAL A 22 16.20 5.59 -8.29
N ARG A 23 16.89 5.24 -9.37
CA ARG A 23 18.27 5.68 -9.59
C ARG A 23 18.28 7.17 -9.91
N ASN A 24 19.18 7.93 -9.30
CA ASN A 24 19.29 9.37 -9.55
C ASN A 24 20.05 9.65 -10.86
N LEU A 25 19.33 9.63 -11.99
CA LEU A 25 19.90 9.87 -13.32
C LEU A 25 19.87 11.33 -13.75
N ALA A 26 18.83 12.07 -13.33
CA ALA A 26 18.65 13.49 -13.62
C ALA A 26 17.90 14.16 -12.46
N PHE A 27 18.03 15.48 -12.32
CA PHE A 27 17.36 16.21 -11.23
C PHE A 27 15.83 16.11 -11.33
N VAL A 28 15.27 16.39 -12.50
CA VAL A 28 13.82 16.32 -12.74
C VAL A 28 13.38 14.88 -12.98
N LYS A 29 12.52 14.38 -12.11
CA LYS A 29 12.02 13.00 -12.11
C LYS A 29 10.51 12.99 -11.95
N TRP A 30 9.86 12.08 -12.68
CA TRP A 30 8.46 11.76 -12.51
C TRP A 30 8.31 10.28 -12.19
N VAL A 31 7.68 10.00 -11.06
CA VAL A 31 7.39 8.65 -10.61
C VAL A 31 5.88 8.53 -10.42
N ALA A 32 5.28 7.50 -10.99
CA ALA A 32 3.86 7.24 -10.85
C ALA A 32 3.58 5.76 -10.62
N ALA A 33 2.62 5.46 -9.74
CA ALA A 33 2.05 4.14 -9.59
C ALA A 33 0.85 4.01 -10.55
N ARG A 34 0.94 3.12 -11.53
CA ARG A 34 -0.18 2.75 -12.41
C ARG A 34 -0.81 1.46 -11.88
N PHE A 35 -2.12 1.48 -11.69
CA PHE A 35 -2.84 0.34 -11.15
C PHE A 35 -4.17 0.09 -11.86
N THR A 36 -4.68 -1.13 -11.69
CA THR A 36 -5.97 -1.59 -12.23
C THR A 36 -6.60 -2.58 -11.25
N MET A 37 -7.93 -2.72 -11.33
CA MET A 37 -8.70 -3.74 -10.60
C MET A 37 -9.52 -4.64 -11.55
N ASP A 38 -9.42 -4.46 -12.87
CA ASP A 38 -10.27 -5.10 -13.88
C ASP A 38 -9.49 -5.76 -15.02
N ARG A 39 -8.28 -6.26 -14.70
CA ARG A 39 -7.36 -6.92 -15.64
C ARG A 39 -6.88 -5.98 -16.75
N TRP A 40 -6.51 -4.74 -16.39
CA TRP A 40 -5.97 -3.73 -17.31
C TRP A 40 -6.94 -3.25 -18.39
N GLN A 41 -8.25 -3.47 -18.22
CA GLN A 41 -9.26 -2.84 -19.08
C GLN A 41 -9.36 -1.34 -18.79
N THR A 42 -9.26 -0.97 -17.52
CA THR A 42 -9.09 0.42 -17.08
C THR A 42 -7.82 0.55 -16.25
N THR A 43 -7.17 1.70 -16.36
CA THR A 43 -5.98 2.04 -15.60
C THR A 43 -6.17 3.36 -14.89
N SER A 44 -5.68 3.44 -13.65
CA SER A 44 -5.58 4.66 -12.87
C SER A 44 -4.12 4.92 -12.52
N GLU A 45 -3.74 6.18 -12.38
CA GLU A 45 -2.38 6.58 -12.00
C GLU A 45 -2.40 7.52 -10.79
N VAL A 46 -1.44 7.34 -9.90
CA VAL A 46 -1.14 8.31 -8.84
C VAL A 46 0.34 8.68 -8.88
N THR A 47 0.62 9.98 -8.89
CA THR A 47 1.99 10.49 -8.84
C THR A 47 2.59 10.27 -7.45
N ALA A 48 3.83 9.79 -7.41
CA ALA A 48 4.61 9.66 -6.19
C ALA A 48 5.32 10.98 -5.87
N ARG A 49 5.51 11.26 -4.59
CA ARG A 49 6.21 12.45 -4.09
C ARG A 49 7.60 12.07 -3.61
N TYR A 50 8.57 12.95 -3.84
CA TYR A 50 9.91 12.77 -3.33
C TYR A 50 9.93 12.78 -1.80
N VAL A 51 10.64 11.82 -1.20
CA VAL A 51 10.80 11.67 0.25
C VAL A 51 12.21 12.07 0.67
N GLY A 52 13.23 11.63 -0.07
CA GLY A 52 14.62 11.87 0.28
C GLY A 52 15.59 11.09 -0.59
N SER A 53 16.86 11.49 -0.56
CA SER A 53 17.94 10.76 -1.22
C SER A 53 18.50 9.66 -0.32
N LEU A 54 19.03 8.62 -0.94
CA LEU A 54 19.63 7.44 -0.31
C LEU A 54 21.05 7.24 -0.86
N GLN A 55 21.88 6.52 -0.11
CA GLN A 55 23.24 6.10 -0.52
C GLN A 55 24.03 7.27 -1.14
N ASP A 56 24.22 8.33 -0.36
CA ASP A 56 24.98 9.52 -0.76
C ASP A 56 24.51 10.16 -2.08
N GLY A 57 23.21 10.05 -2.40
CA GLY A 57 22.60 10.67 -3.57
C GLY A 57 22.57 9.80 -4.82
N ALA A 58 23.02 8.54 -4.75
CA ALA A 58 22.95 7.62 -5.89
C ALA A 58 21.50 7.22 -6.24
N TYR A 59 20.60 7.26 -5.25
CA TYR A 59 19.19 6.91 -5.40
C TYR A 59 18.29 7.92 -4.70
N ASP A 60 17.06 8.04 -5.17
CA ASP A 60 16.02 8.82 -4.52
C ASP A 60 14.84 7.90 -4.14
N ARG A 61 14.26 8.18 -2.98
CA ARG A 61 13.04 7.54 -2.50
C ARG A 61 11.84 8.41 -2.79
N PHE A 62 10.79 7.79 -3.32
CA PHE A 62 9.50 8.38 -3.59
C PHE A 62 8.40 7.61 -2.86
N GLU A 63 7.30 8.28 -2.55
CA GLU A 63 6.12 7.70 -1.92
C GLU A 63 4.86 8.01 -2.73
N PHE A 64 4.05 7.00 -3.02
CA PHE A 64 2.70 7.19 -3.56
C PHE A 64 1.63 6.74 -2.57
N ASN A 65 0.43 7.30 -2.72
CA ASN A 65 -0.74 6.96 -1.90
C ASN A 65 -1.95 6.74 -2.82
N ILE A 66 -2.43 5.50 -2.91
CA ILE A 66 -3.65 5.13 -3.62
C ILE A 66 -4.80 5.20 -2.61
N ARG A 67 -5.69 6.18 -2.78
CA ARG A 67 -6.92 6.26 -1.98
C ARG A 67 -7.88 5.16 -2.40
N LEU A 68 -8.34 4.37 -1.44
CA LEU A 68 -9.25 3.25 -1.67
C LEU A 68 -10.71 3.66 -1.65
N ILE A 69 -11.04 4.89 -1.21
CA ILE A 69 -12.40 5.35 -0.97
C ILE A 69 -13.32 5.16 -2.18
N ASP A 70 -12.80 5.38 -3.39
CA ASP A 70 -13.53 5.22 -4.65
C ASP A 70 -13.75 3.76 -5.05
N TYR A 71 -13.04 2.83 -4.41
CA TYR A 71 -13.01 1.41 -4.74
C TYR A 71 -13.62 0.51 -3.64
N LEU A 72 -13.88 1.04 -2.44
CA LEU A 72 -14.28 0.27 -1.24
C LEU A 72 -15.48 -0.67 -1.46
N SER A 73 -16.41 -0.31 -2.35
CA SER A 73 -17.59 -1.13 -2.65
C SER A 73 -17.27 -2.42 -3.43
N LYS A 74 -16.19 -2.43 -4.22
CA LYS A 74 -15.78 -3.55 -5.09
C LYS A 74 -14.47 -4.18 -4.66
N ILE A 75 -13.72 -3.54 -3.76
CA ILE A 75 -12.35 -3.90 -3.40
C ILE A 75 -12.23 -5.30 -2.81
N TRP A 76 -13.29 -5.82 -2.19
CA TRP A 76 -13.32 -7.14 -1.57
C TRP A 76 -13.30 -8.30 -2.57
N ASP A 77 -13.82 -8.07 -3.78
CA ASP A 77 -13.94 -9.09 -4.83
C ASP A 77 -12.96 -8.86 -5.98
N ARG A 78 -12.04 -7.89 -5.81
CA ARG A 78 -11.12 -7.44 -6.85
C ARG A 78 -9.69 -7.54 -6.35
N THR A 79 -8.82 -7.85 -7.30
CA THR A 79 -7.38 -7.86 -7.10
C THR A 79 -6.82 -6.59 -7.71
N LEU A 80 -6.06 -5.81 -6.92
CA LEU A 80 -5.35 -4.65 -7.43
C LEU A 80 -4.02 -5.13 -8.02
N HIS A 81 -3.80 -4.82 -9.29
CA HIS A 81 -2.53 -5.00 -9.97
C HIS A 81 -1.84 -3.64 -10.10
N LEU A 82 -0.53 -3.59 -9.84
CA LEU A 82 0.25 -2.36 -9.78
C LEU A 82 1.57 -2.52 -10.55
N ALA A 83 1.96 -1.47 -11.26
CA ALA A 83 3.28 -1.28 -11.84
C ALA A 83 3.76 0.16 -11.60
N ILE A 84 5.07 0.35 -11.48
CA ILE A 84 5.67 1.67 -11.23
C ILE A 84 6.30 2.20 -12.50
N ARG A 85 5.93 3.42 -12.87
CA ARG A 85 6.46 4.18 -13.99
C ARG A 85 7.48 5.18 -13.48
N TYR A 86 8.63 5.24 -14.14
CA TYR A 86 9.68 6.22 -13.87
C TYR A 86 10.13 6.86 -15.17
N SER A 87 10.03 8.19 -15.26
CA SER A 87 10.64 9.00 -16.30
C SER A 87 11.50 10.10 -15.70
N CYS A 88 12.54 10.49 -16.42
CA CYS A 88 13.39 11.63 -16.05
C CYS A 88 13.94 12.28 -17.31
N GLU A 89 14.38 13.53 -17.19
CA GLU A 89 14.87 14.30 -18.33
C GLU A 89 16.08 13.64 -18.98
N GLY A 90 16.09 13.57 -20.32
CA GLY A 90 17.21 13.00 -21.08
C GLY A 90 17.30 11.47 -21.10
N HIS A 91 16.36 10.75 -20.46
CA HIS A 91 16.37 9.28 -20.43
C HIS A 91 15.02 8.68 -20.86
N ALA A 92 15.08 7.47 -21.43
CA ALA A 92 13.89 6.71 -21.76
C ALA A 92 13.10 6.31 -20.50
N GLU A 93 11.78 6.22 -20.64
CA GLU A 93 10.91 5.75 -19.58
C GLU A 93 11.25 4.32 -19.18
N SER A 94 11.21 4.05 -17.87
CA SER A 94 11.42 2.75 -17.27
C SER A 94 10.21 2.31 -16.47
N TRP A 95 9.95 1.01 -16.49
CA TRP A 95 8.87 0.38 -15.74
C TRP A 95 9.42 -0.64 -14.76
N ASP A 96 8.87 -0.65 -13.56
CA ASP A 96 8.94 -1.81 -12.66
C ASP A 96 7.57 -2.48 -12.61
N SER A 97 7.45 -3.55 -13.37
CA SER A 97 6.27 -4.42 -13.43
C SER A 97 6.54 -5.78 -12.78
N ASN A 98 7.54 -5.89 -11.88
CA ASN A 98 7.93 -7.17 -11.27
C ASN A 98 8.15 -8.28 -12.34
N SER A 99 9.00 -8.00 -13.33
CA SER A 99 9.25 -8.90 -14.48
C SER A 99 7.97 -9.32 -15.24
N GLY A 100 6.99 -8.42 -15.37
CA GLY A 100 5.73 -8.67 -16.07
C GLY A 100 4.64 -9.36 -15.24
N GLN A 101 4.93 -9.75 -14.00
CA GLN A 101 3.93 -10.35 -13.09
C GLN A 101 3.06 -9.29 -12.40
N ASN A 102 3.54 -8.05 -12.36
CA ASN A 102 3.01 -6.93 -11.59
C ASN A 102 3.01 -7.20 -10.08
N TYR A 103 2.81 -6.14 -9.30
CA TYR A 103 2.56 -6.26 -7.87
C TYR A 103 1.07 -6.52 -7.65
N ILE A 104 0.76 -7.56 -6.86
CA ILE A 104 -0.61 -8.03 -6.63
C ILE A 104 -0.99 -7.74 -5.18
N VAL A 105 -2.08 -7.00 -5.00
CA VAL A 105 -2.66 -6.68 -3.69
C VAL A 105 -4.03 -7.31 -3.57
N VAL A 106 -4.21 -8.13 -2.53
CA VAL A 106 -5.48 -8.80 -2.22
C VAL A 106 -6.01 -8.27 -0.90
N PHE A 107 -7.24 -7.78 -0.90
CA PHE A 107 -7.90 -7.25 0.28
C PHE A 107 -8.72 -8.34 0.97
N ARG A 108 -8.60 -8.46 2.29
CA ARG A 108 -9.34 -9.45 3.10
C ARG A 108 -9.98 -8.78 4.30
N ARG A 109 -11.23 -9.14 4.60
CA ARG A 109 -11.93 -8.68 5.81
C ARG A 109 -11.29 -9.36 7.03
N LYS A 110 -10.90 -8.57 8.03
CA LYS A 110 -10.46 -9.10 9.33
C LYS A 110 -11.68 -9.22 10.23
N ASN A 111 -12.06 -10.44 10.61
CA ASN A 111 -13.12 -10.67 11.58
C ASN A 111 -12.59 -10.36 12.98
N ILE A 112 -12.88 -9.16 13.49
CA ILE A 112 -12.55 -8.80 14.87
C ILE A 112 -13.58 -9.47 15.78
N LYS A 113 -13.22 -10.59 16.41
CA LYS A 113 -14.03 -11.15 17.50
C LYS A 113 -14.00 -10.12 18.64
N LYS A 114 -15.16 -9.56 19.01
CA LYS A 114 -15.29 -8.78 20.24
C LYS A 114 -15.07 -9.74 21.41
N THR A 115 -13.92 -9.68 22.06
CA THR A 115 -13.72 -10.32 23.35
C THR A 115 -14.72 -9.68 24.32
N ARG A 116 -15.71 -10.46 24.76
CA ARG A 116 -16.60 -10.06 25.86
C ARG A 116 -15.72 -10.08 27.12
N VAL A 117 -15.49 -8.92 27.71
CA VAL A 117 -14.97 -8.84 29.07
C VAL A 117 -16.06 -9.46 29.95
N ALA A 118 -15.76 -10.59 30.57
CA ALA A 118 -16.64 -11.17 31.59
C ALA A 118 -16.65 -10.23 32.80
N GLN A 119 -17.83 -9.75 33.18
CA GLN A 119 -18.05 -9.22 34.52
C GLN A 119 -18.25 -10.44 35.41
N ASP A 120 -17.23 -10.79 36.18
CA ASP A 120 -17.39 -11.69 37.32
C ASP A 120 -18.10 -10.88 38.42
N THR A 121 -19.35 -11.26 38.71
CA THR A 121 -20.06 -10.89 39.92
C THR A 121 -19.72 -11.91 40.97
N ASP A 122 -18.92 -11.52 41.96
CA ASP A 122 -18.71 -12.30 43.18
C ASP A 122 -19.99 -12.22 44.05
N GLU A 123 -20.82 -13.26 43.98
CA GLU A 123 -21.79 -13.60 45.03
C GLU A 123 -21.08 -14.52 46.04
N GLU A 124 -20.67 -13.96 47.18
CA GLU A 124 -20.23 -14.74 48.35
C GLU A 124 -21.45 -15.14 49.19
N ASP A 125 -21.91 -16.37 49.01
CA ASP A 125 -22.70 -17.11 50.00
C ASP A 125 -21.75 -17.73 51.04
N GLU A 126 -21.63 -17.15 52.23
CA GLU A 126 -21.16 -17.87 53.42
C GLU A 126 -22.31 -18.03 54.42
N ASP A 127 -22.96 -19.19 54.35
CA ASP A 127 -23.84 -19.70 55.38
C ASP A 127 -23.14 -20.87 56.10
N HIS A 128 -23.15 -20.80 57.44
CA HIS A 128 -23.08 -21.89 58.41
C HIS A 128 -21.81 -22.26 59.23
N VAL A 129 -22.05 -22.23 60.55
CA VAL A 129 -21.54 -23.05 61.69
C VAL A 129 -20.44 -22.46 62.60
N ARG A 130 -20.88 -21.91 63.74
CA ARG A 130 -20.67 -22.49 65.09
C ARG A 130 -21.61 -21.90 66.12
#